data_AF-A0A2G6NTJ6-F1
#
_entry.id   AF-A0A2G6NTJ6-F1
#
_cell.length_a   1.000
_cell.length_b   1.000
_cell.length_c   1.000
_cell.angle_alpha   90.00
_cell.angle_beta   90.00
_cell.angle_gamma   90.00
#
_symmetry.space_group_name_H-M   'P 1'
#
loop_
_entity.id
_entity.type
_entity.pdbx_description
1 polymer ?
#
loop_
_entity_poly.entity_id
_entity_poly.type
_entity_poly.pdbx_seq_one_letter_code
_entity_poly.pdbx_strand_id
1 'polypeptide(L)'
;MILVGDQAQIPCYSGTFEGADDDTRYANQEGDDLYPDLFVSRVSGANPSDIQTQINKFIHYERNPEAGAEWYHVGTGLASSEGNPPDYERSEWLRQDLLGYTFTEVHEIYQPNGTTAQISAAVNEGTSLVTYIGHGSGTSWSNPYFTTGNVHALTNGWRTPWILDVSCSNGDFSQSECYAEAWLRAGDPAQPHGAIAMYSASTSTPWVPPCVMQAEAVDLLVADAANVIGSLYYHGMMKVLDEYPASQSAQLVEQYNIFGDCSLMVRTNTPVVPATSYDGVVSLGSTVFPVETGVAGAKVALYSSAGLHGVGVADAAGHLDLMLDNPVTVPGPVTLTITGYNLLTEVATLQAIVPVVVDIQPASIPVGENTKVTVTLADPPSARGTVGVTVTIDGFGVDAMSAVTDENGEAVFNVTPEYGEILSVTGREPDAAYDMFTEGLPVTGAQELTGAVVSAEVASIGLVDALTPHIEGSVTAGSDVADFQLVLSGCGLDSQSMADGYSIVRPVTPTSTGIVTATLLKSGYEVVSSHIDVVPAYGTLAGTVTDADDEGTPVAGVRVYGFATGDDPSGTPLFDLTTDAAGRYALDEDLPVGDYDLYTS
;
A
#
# COMPACT_ATOMS: atom_id res chain seq x y z
N MET A 1 -17.44 15.95 6.28
CA MET A 1 -17.82 16.48 7.60
C MET A 1 -18.17 15.31 8.50
N ILE A 2 -17.65 15.29 9.73
CA ILE A 2 -17.89 14.19 10.66
C ILE A 2 -18.60 14.75 11.89
N LEU A 3 -19.81 14.27 12.16
CA LEU A 3 -20.59 14.58 13.35
C LEU A 3 -20.14 13.64 14.48
N VAL A 4 -19.69 14.19 15.61
CA VAL A 4 -19.22 13.38 16.75
C VAL A 4 -20.19 13.51 17.92
N GLY A 5 -20.97 12.46 18.15
CA GLY A 5 -22.00 12.41 19.17
C GLY A 5 -23.30 11.79 18.67
N ASP A 6 -24.11 11.31 19.60
CA ASP A 6 -25.46 10.80 19.33
C ASP A 6 -26.46 11.96 19.08
N GLN A 7 -27.71 11.65 18.74
CA GLN A 7 -28.78 12.62 18.46
C GLN A 7 -28.95 13.63 19.61
N ALA A 8 -28.71 13.20 20.85
CA ALA A 8 -28.79 14.04 22.04
C ALA A 8 -27.70 15.14 22.12
N GLN A 9 -26.54 14.93 21.48
CA GLN A 9 -25.45 15.92 21.43
C GLN A 9 -25.50 16.74 20.14
N ILE A 10 -25.75 16.07 19.01
CA ILE A 10 -25.87 16.70 17.70
C ILE A 10 -27.19 16.23 17.11
N PRO A 11 -28.23 17.09 17.07
CA PRO A 11 -29.52 16.72 16.48
C PRO A 11 -29.35 16.38 14.99
N CYS A 12 -30.35 15.77 14.40
CA CYS A 12 -30.46 15.59 12.95
C CYS A 12 -31.64 16.41 12.41
N TYR A 13 -31.77 16.49 11.08
CA TYR A 13 -33.01 16.95 10.48
C TYR A 13 -34.07 15.85 10.58
N SER A 14 -35.33 16.26 10.51
CA SER A 14 -36.46 15.35 10.36
C SER A 14 -36.92 15.41 8.91
N GLY A 15 -36.75 14.30 8.21
CA GLY A 15 -37.17 14.09 6.83
C GLY A 15 -38.66 14.33 6.65
N THR A 16 -39.03 14.78 5.45
CA THR A 16 -40.43 14.96 5.07
C THR A 16 -41.16 13.63 4.92
N PHE A 17 -40.43 12.54 4.66
CA PHE A 17 -40.95 11.18 4.62
C PHE A 17 -40.74 10.46 5.96
N GLU A 18 -41.84 10.03 6.58
CA GLU A 18 -41.88 9.27 7.84
C GLU A 18 -41.20 9.94 9.05
N GLY A 19 -40.74 11.19 8.92
CA GLY A 19 -39.97 11.87 9.95
C GLY A 19 -38.55 11.33 10.09
N ALA A 20 -37.98 10.75 9.02
CA ALA A 20 -36.67 10.10 9.01
C ALA A 20 -35.58 10.97 9.68
N ASP A 21 -34.74 10.35 10.52
CA ASP A 21 -33.57 11.02 11.03
C ASP A 21 -32.56 11.18 9.89
N ASP A 22 -32.25 12.43 9.55
CA ASP A 22 -31.57 12.80 8.30
C ASP A 22 -30.36 13.71 8.59
N ASP A 23 -29.16 13.14 8.50
CA ASP A 23 -27.91 13.89 8.54
C ASP A 23 -27.50 14.40 7.15
N THR A 24 -27.98 13.81 6.05
CA THR A 24 -27.62 14.21 4.68
C THR A 24 -28.02 15.66 4.39
N ARG A 25 -29.06 16.19 5.05
CA ARG A 25 -29.41 17.62 4.96
C ARG A 25 -28.34 18.58 5.43
N TYR A 26 -27.41 18.15 6.28
CA TYR A 26 -26.24 18.97 6.59
C TYR A 26 -25.27 19.09 5.40
N ALA A 27 -25.39 18.25 4.38
CA ALA A 27 -24.57 18.27 3.19
C ALA A 27 -25.16 19.05 2.00
N ASN A 28 -26.45 19.34 1.97
CA ASN A 28 -27.06 20.18 0.93
C ASN A 28 -26.94 21.67 1.30
N GLN A 29 -25.86 22.32 0.87
CA GLN A 29 -25.51 23.71 1.18
C GLN A 29 -25.76 24.67 0.02
N GLU A 30 -25.70 24.19 -1.23
CA GLU A 30 -25.91 24.96 -2.45
C GLU A 30 -26.68 24.13 -3.50
N GLY A 31 -27.34 24.81 -4.45
CA GLY A 31 -28.24 24.16 -5.40
C GLY A 31 -29.58 23.83 -4.73
N ASP A 32 -30.69 24.27 -5.30
CA ASP A 32 -32.04 23.91 -4.80
C ASP A 32 -32.36 22.45 -5.22
N ASP A 33 -31.55 21.51 -4.76
CA ASP A 33 -31.59 20.09 -5.11
C ASP A 33 -31.20 19.18 -3.92
N LEU A 34 -31.09 17.88 -4.18
CA LEU A 34 -30.81 16.84 -3.19
C LEU A 34 -29.42 16.22 -3.35
N TYR A 35 -28.59 16.75 -4.26
CA TYR A 35 -27.22 16.31 -4.41
C TYR A 35 -26.39 16.92 -3.27
N PRO A 36 -25.73 16.10 -2.43
CA PRO A 36 -24.93 16.62 -1.33
C PRO A 36 -23.64 17.26 -1.85
N ASP A 37 -23.33 18.47 -1.36
CA ASP A 37 -22.12 19.23 -1.71
C ASP A 37 -20.86 18.72 -0.99
N LEU A 38 -21.05 17.94 0.08
CA LEU A 38 -19.99 17.37 0.89
C LEU A 38 -20.43 16.03 1.47
N PHE A 39 -19.49 15.14 1.77
CA PHE A 39 -19.82 13.91 2.48
C PHE A 39 -20.06 14.22 3.97
N VAL A 40 -21.14 13.70 4.54
CA VAL A 40 -21.41 13.75 5.99
C VAL A 40 -21.55 12.35 6.57
N SER A 41 -20.93 12.12 7.73
CA SER A 41 -21.11 10.92 8.53
C SER A 41 -21.22 11.23 10.01
N ARG A 42 -21.63 10.23 10.78
CA ARG A 42 -21.76 10.30 12.23
C ARG A 42 -20.94 9.23 12.94
N VAL A 43 -20.08 9.66 13.85
CA VAL A 43 -19.48 8.83 14.90
C VAL A 43 -20.40 8.93 16.11
N SER A 44 -21.41 8.05 16.15
CA SER A 44 -22.48 8.09 17.16
C SER A 44 -22.05 7.36 18.44
N GLY A 45 -22.19 7.99 19.60
CA GLY A 45 -21.85 7.40 20.89
C GLY A 45 -22.58 8.08 22.04
N ALA A 46 -23.11 7.28 22.96
CA ALA A 46 -23.80 7.77 24.15
C ALA A 46 -22.84 8.21 25.26
N ASN A 47 -21.58 7.78 25.19
CA ASN A 47 -20.53 8.10 26.15
C ASN A 47 -19.13 8.14 25.50
N PRO A 48 -18.10 8.70 26.18
CA PRO A 48 -16.75 8.80 25.62
C PRO A 48 -16.10 7.47 25.24
N SER A 49 -16.45 6.35 25.90
CA SER A 49 -15.91 5.04 25.56
C SER A 49 -16.40 4.60 24.18
N ASP A 50 -17.68 4.80 23.86
CA ASP A 50 -18.26 4.47 22.55
C ASP A 50 -17.55 5.20 21.40
N ILE A 51 -17.26 6.49 21.62
CA ILE A 51 -16.52 7.32 20.66
C ILE A 51 -15.08 6.82 20.54
N GLN A 52 -14.40 6.56 21.66
CA GLN A 52 -13.02 6.10 21.64
C GLN A 52 -12.87 4.73 20.96
N THR A 53 -13.82 3.79 21.16
CA THR A 53 -13.85 2.49 20.48
C THR A 53 -13.86 2.66 18.96
N GLN A 54 -14.73 3.55 18.46
CA GLN A 54 -14.82 3.85 17.01
C GLN A 54 -13.54 4.50 16.48
N ILE A 55 -13.06 5.56 17.14
CA ILE A 55 -11.84 6.27 16.72
C ILE A 55 -10.62 5.33 16.71
N ASN A 56 -10.51 4.43 17.69
CA ASN A 56 -9.44 3.45 17.71
C ASN A 56 -9.51 2.48 16.53
N LYS A 57 -10.72 2.04 16.13
CA LYS A 57 -10.89 1.23 14.92
C LYS A 57 -10.43 1.98 13.66
N PHE A 58 -10.83 3.24 13.49
CA PHE A 58 -10.46 4.01 12.30
C PHE A 58 -8.93 4.23 12.24
N ILE A 59 -8.32 4.69 13.33
CA ILE A 59 -6.87 4.89 13.40
C ILE A 59 -6.12 3.58 13.17
N HIS A 60 -6.60 2.46 13.72
CA HIS A 60 -5.96 1.17 13.50
C HIS A 60 -6.04 0.74 12.04
N TYR A 61 -7.24 0.79 11.44
CA TYR A 61 -7.49 0.40 10.06
C TYR A 61 -6.66 1.21 9.05
N GLU A 62 -6.56 2.53 9.26
CA GLU A 62 -5.82 3.41 8.36
C GLU A 62 -4.31 3.37 8.61
N ARG A 63 -3.88 3.48 9.87
CA ARG A 63 -2.45 3.66 10.20
C ARG A 63 -1.70 2.35 10.40
N ASN A 64 -2.34 1.31 10.95
CA ASN A 64 -1.67 0.05 11.29
C ASN A 64 -2.38 -1.17 10.65
N PRO A 65 -2.62 -1.18 9.33
CA PRO A 65 -3.13 -2.37 8.65
C PRO A 65 -2.25 -3.62 8.92
N GLU A 66 -2.89 -4.78 9.06
CA GLU A 66 -2.22 -6.07 9.19
C GLU A 66 -1.50 -6.44 7.87
N ALA A 67 -0.17 -6.52 7.88
CA ALA A 67 0.60 -6.92 6.70
C ALA A 67 0.42 -8.43 6.41
N GLY A 68 0.26 -8.79 5.13
CA GLY A 68 0.10 -10.20 4.72
C GLY A 68 -1.22 -10.85 5.13
N ALA A 69 -2.24 -10.07 5.50
CA ALA A 69 -3.50 -10.62 5.96
C ALA A 69 -4.47 -10.88 4.80
N GLU A 70 -5.03 -12.09 4.74
CA GLU A 70 -5.93 -12.50 3.65
C GLU A 70 -7.35 -11.94 3.78
N TRP A 71 -7.77 -11.53 4.98
CA TRP A 71 -9.15 -11.08 5.21
C TRP A 71 -9.55 -9.83 4.40
N TYR A 72 -8.57 -9.07 3.87
CA TYR A 72 -8.85 -7.97 2.96
C TYR A 72 -9.50 -8.43 1.64
N HIS A 73 -9.21 -9.67 1.23
CA HIS A 73 -9.74 -10.32 0.03
C HIS A 73 -11.08 -11.02 0.25
N VAL A 74 -11.65 -10.97 1.46
CA VAL A 74 -12.85 -11.73 1.83
C VAL A 74 -14.06 -10.82 1.97
N GLY A 75 -15.10 -11.07 1.20
CA GLY A 75 -16.40 -10.41 1.29
C GLY A 75 -17.45 -11.31 1.95
N THR A 76 -18.56 -10.73 2.40
CA THR A 76 -19.72 -11.49 2.88
C THR A 76 -21.00 -10.92 2.28
N GLY A 77 -21.70 -11.72 1.48
CA GLY A 77 -23.03 -11.41 0.94
C GLY A 77 -24.12 -12.05 1.80
N LEU A 78 -25.09 -11.25 2.23
CA LEU A 78 -26.28 -11.71 2.95
C LEU A 78 -27.53 -11.24 2.21
N ALA A 79 -28.48 -12.15 2.00
CA ALA A 79 -29.66 -11.83 1.21
C ALA A 79 -30.88 -12.65 1.58
N SER A 80 -32.04 -12.01 1.43
CA SER A 80 -33.35 -12.66 1.51
C SER A 80 -33.64 -13.52 0.27
N SER A 81 -34.66 -14.36 0.35
CA SER A 81 -35.22 -15.10 -0.80
C SER A 81 -36.46 -14.41 -1.40
N GLU A 82 -36.67 -13.14 -1.04
CA GLU A 82 -37.81 -12.32 -1.45
C GLU A 82 -37.42 -11.34 -2.57
N GLY A 83 -38.40 -10.61 -3.10
CA GLY A 83 -38.19 -9.68 -4.21
C GLY A 83 -38.35 -10.30 -5.61
N ASN A 84 -38.25 -9.44 -6.64
CA ASN A 84 -38.22 -9.86 -8.05
C ASN A 84 -37.25 -8.97 -8.88
N PRO A 85 -36.15 -9.52 -9.44
CA PRO A 85 -35.58 -10.83 -9.11
C PRO A 85 -35.34 -10.98 -7.60
N PRO A 86 -35.20 -12.21 -7.07
CA PRO A 86 -34.94 -12.41 -5.64
C PRO A 86 -33.67 -11.69 -5.18
N ASP A 87 -33.62 -11.28 -3.92
CA ASP A 87 -32.48 -10.50 -3.41
C ASP A 87 -31.16 -11.28 -3.45
N TYR A 88 -31.16 -12.60 -3.24
CA TYR A 88 -29.96 -13.41 -3.43
C TYR A 88 -29.41 -13.32 -4.86
N GLU A 89 -30.27 -13.15 -5.88
CA GLU A 89 -29.82 -12.98 -7.26
C GLU A 89 -29.11 -11.62 -7.44
N ARG A 90 -29.59 -10.57 -6.78
CA ARG A 90 -28.91 -9.27 -6.76
C ARG A 90 -27.57 -9.36 -6.02
N SER A 91 -27.54 -10.03 -4.88
CA SER A 91 -26.31 -10.24 -4.12
C SER A 91 -25.28 -11.04 -4.93
N GLU A 92 -25.72 -11.95 -5.80
CA GLU A 92 -24.81 -12.67 -6.69
C GLU A 92 -24.16 -11.80 -7.76
N TRP A 93 -24.85 -10.76 -8.26
CA TRP A 93 -24.21 -9.80 -9.17
C TRP A 93 -23.06 -9.07 -8.47
N LEU A 94 -23.31 -8.56 -7.26
CA LEU A 94 -22.26 -7.91 -6.46
C LEU A 94 -21.10 -8.86 -6.17
N ARG A 95 -21.41 -10.11 -5.84
CA ARG A 95 -20.40 -11.13 -5.60
C ARG A 95 -19.54 -11.41 -6.84
N GLN A 96 -20.14 -11.49 -8.03
CA GLN A 96 -19.40 -11.66 -9.28
C GLN A 96 -18.46 -10.49 -9.55
N ASP A 97 -18.91 -9.26 -9.33
CA ASP A 97 -18.10 -8.06 -9.51
C ASP A 97 -16.92 -8.03 -8.53
N LEU A 98 -17.16 -8.35 -7.26
CA LEU A 98 -16.12 -8.40 -6.23
C LEU A 98 -15.07 -9.48 -6.53
N LEU A 99 -15.51 -10.68 -6.92
CA LEU A 99 -14.62 -11.78 -7.32
C LEU A 99 -13.84 -11.48 -8.62
N GLY A 100 -14.40 -10.64 -9.49
CA GLY A 100 -13.72 -10.16 -10.70
C GLY A 100 -12.68 -9.06 -10.43
N TYR A 101 -12.61 -8.57 -9.19
CA TYR A 101 -11.72 -7.52 -8.74
C TYR A 101 -10.60 -8.09 -7.86
N THR A 102 -10.50 -7.68 -6.60
CA THR A 102 -9.44 -8.13 -5.68
C THR A 102 -9.89 -9.19 -4.70
N PHE A 103 -11.18 -9.57 -4.66
CA PHE A 103 -11.67 -10.54 -3.68
C PHE A 103 -11.44 -11.98 -4.14
N THR A 104 -10.91 -12.83 -3.25
CA THR A 104 -10.71 -14.26 -3.52
C THR A 104 -11.87 -15.11 -3.01
N GLU A 105 -12.62 -14.59 -2.02
CA GLU A 105 -13.82 -15.22 -1.49
C GLU A 105 -14.90 -14.17 -1.21
N VAL A 106 -16.16 -14.50 -1.50
CA VAL A 106 -17.33 -13.77 -1.00
C VAL A 106 -18.31 -14.79 -0.47
N HIS A 107 -18.51 -14.87 0.84
CA HIS A 107 -19.41 -15.85 1.43
C HIS A 107 -20.87 -15.61 1.01
N GLU A 108 -21.57 -16.67 0.63
CA GLU A 108 -22.98 -16.65 0.19
C GLU A 108 -23.91 -17.07 1.34
N ILE A 109 -24.31 -16.13 2.20
CA ILE A 109 -25.16 -16.42 3.37
C ILE A 109 -26.60 -16.00 3.09
N TYR A 110 -27.30 -16.80 2.28
CA TYR A 110 -28.63 -16.45 1.76
C TYR A 110 -29.76 -17.27 2.37
N GLN A 111 -30.94 -16.66 2.50
CA GLN A 111 -32.17 -17.38 2.86
C GLN A 111 -32.50 -18.45 1.80
N PRO A 112 -33.00 -19.64 2.18
CA PRO A 112 -33.39 -20.07 3.54
C PRO A 112 -32.27 -20.72 4.37
N ASN A 113 -31.05 -20.84 3.83
CA ASN A 113 -29.99 -21.63 4.46
C ASN A 113 -29.05 -20.81 5.34
N GLY A 114 -29.02 -19.48 5.16
CA GLY A 114 -28.19 -18.57 5.94
C GLY A 114 -28.56 -18.58 7.41
N THR A 115 -27.56 -18.75 8.26
CA THR A 115 -27.71 -18.84 9.72
C THR A 115 -26.87 -17.81 10.46
N THR A 116 -27.32 -17.42 11.66
CA THR A 116 -26.54 -16.57 12.57
C THR A 116 -25.12 -17.11 12.80
N ALA A 117 -24.95 -18.44 12.86
CA ALA A 117 -23.65 -19.07 13.05
C ALA A 117 -22.70 -18.86 11.87
N GLN A 118 -23.19 -18.92 10.64
CA GLN A 118 -22.39 -18.62 9.44
C GLN A 118 -21.99 -17.15 9.42
N ILE A 119 -22.90 -16.23 9.77
CA ILE A 119 -22.59 -14.80 9.84
C ILE A 119 -21.50 -14.53 10.88
N SER A 120 -21.65 -15.07 12.09
CA SER A 120 -20.62 -14.96 13.13
C SER A 120 -19.29 -15.56 12.68
N ALA A 121 -19.30 -16.73 12.02
CA ALA A 121 -18.08 -17.36 11.55
C ALA A 121 -17.35 -16.49 10.51
N ALA A 122 -18.04 -16.09 9.44
CA ALA A 122 -17.50 -15.23 8.39
C ALA A 122 -16.88 -13.94 8.94
N VAL A 123 -17.63 -13.24 9.80
CA VAL A 123 -17.15 -11.98 10.38
C VAL A 123 -15.97 -12.21 11.33
N ASN A 124 -16.02 -13.24 12.18
CA ASN A 124 -14.97 -13.54 13.16
C ASN A 124 -13.66 -14.04 12.53
N GLU A 125 -13.75 -14.77 11.42
CA GLU A 125 -12.59 -15.20 10.63
C GLU A 125 -11.92 -13.99 9.97
N GLY A 126 -12.75 -13.07 9.46
CA GLY A 126 -12.36 -11.77 8.95
C GLY A 126 -12.93 -11.53 7.56
N THR A 127 -13.59 -10.39 7.38
CA THR A 127 -14.13 -9.95 6.08
C THR A 127 -13.92 -8.45 5.95
N SER A 128 -13.65 -7.97 4.75
CA SER A 128 -13.41 -6.55 4.46
C SER A 128 -14.68 -5.79 4.11
N LEU A 129 -15.63 -6.44 3.42
CA LEU A 129 -16.90 -5.87 3.00
C LEU A 129 -18.06 -6.81 3.35
N VAL A 130 -19.10 -6.28 3.98
CA VAL A 130 -20.38 -6.96 4.14
C VAL A 130 -21.47 -6.25 3.32
N THR A 131 -22.17 -7.01 2.47
CA THR A 131 -23.36 -6.54 1.76
C THR A 131 -24.60 -7.26 2.29
N TYR A 132 -25.65 -6.51 2.61
CA TYR A 132 -26.93 -7.07 3.05
C TYR A 132 -28.07 -6.56 2.15
N ILE A 133 -28.99 -7.45 1.77
CA ILE A 133 -30.27 -7.12 1.12
C ILE A 133 -31.40 -7.91 1.77
N GLY A 134 -32.31 -7.22 2.47
CA GLY A 134 -33.48 -7.85 3.07
C GLY A 134 -34.21 -6.98 4.09
N HIS A 135 -34.93 -7.61 5.02
CA HIS A 135 -35.70 -6.90 6.04
C HIS A 135 -34.83 -6.48 7.24
N GLY A 136 -35.05 -5.26 7.73
CA GLY A 136 -34.42 -4.73 8.95
C GLY A 136 -35.47 -4.42 10.00
N SER A 137 -35.12 -4.56 11.28
CA SER A 137 -36.03 -4.30 12.41
C SER A 137 -35.68 -3.05 13.22
N GLY A 138 -34.59 -2.37 12.87
CA GLY A 138 -33.95 -1.35 13.70
C GLY A 138 -32.89 -1.89 14.67
N THR A 139 -32.94 -3.19 14.96
CA THR A 139 -32.01 -3.86 15.89
C THR A 139 -31.56 -5.24 15.38
N SER A 140 -31.90 -5.58 14.14
CA SER A 140 -31.49 -6.84 13.51
C SER A 140 -31.64 -6.82 12.00
N TRP A 141 -30.79 -7.58 11.33
CA TRP A 141 -31.15 -8.22 10.07
C TRP A 141 -32.12 -9.35 10.33
N SER A 142 -33.17 -9.46 9.52
CA SER A 142 -34.21 -10.47 9.71
C SER A 142 -33.97 -11.74 8.89
N ASN A 143 -33.40 -11.61 7.68
CA ASN A 143 -33.34 -12.70 6.70
C ASN A 143 -32.04 -12.59 5.86
N PRO A 144 -30.94 -13.23 6.28
CA PRO A 144 -30.76 -14.09 7.46
C PRO A 144 -30.75 -13.34 8.81
N TYR A 145 -31.14 -14.02 9.89
CA TYR A 145 -31.35 -13.38 11.21
C TYR A 145 -30.02 -13.09 11.94
N PHE A 146 -29.80 -11.82 12.31
CA PHE A 146 -28.64 -11.38 13.10
C PHE A 146 -28.96 -10.13 13.92
N THR A 147 -28.88 -10.22 15.25
CA THR A 147 -29.30 -9.15 16.17
C THR A 147 -28.14 -8.30 16.68
N THR A 148 -28.41 -7.13 17.27
CA THR A 148 -27.41 -6.37 18.05
C THR A 148 -26.73 -7.22 19.11
N GLY A 149 -27.45 -8.14 19.76
CA GLY A 149 -26.87 -9.09 20.72
C GLY A 149 -25.84 -10.04 20.08
N ASN A 150 -26.01 -10.38 18.79
CA ASN A 150 -25.01 -11.15 18.05
C ASN A 150 -23.81 -10.29 17.65
N VAL A 151 -24.03 -9.03 17.25
CA VAL A 151 -22.98 -8.05 16.97
C VAL A 151 -22.06 -7.85 18.18
N HIS A 152 -22.65 -7.67 19.36
CA HIS A 152 -21.91 -7.53 20.63
C HIS A 152 -21.18 -8.81 21.05
N ALA A 153 -21.51 -9.96 20.45
CA ALA A 153 -20.84 -11.25 20.69
C ALA A 153 -19.77 -11.61 19.64
N LEU A 154 -19.55 -10.75 18.65
CA LEU A 154 -18.48 -10.93 17.67
C LEU A 154 -17.09 -10.86 18.32
N THR A 155 -16.14 -11.53 17.71
CA THR A 155 -14.74 -11.63 18.16
C THR A 155 -13.76 -11.36 17.02
N ASN A 156 -14.18 -10.62 15.99
CA ASN A 156 -13.37 -10.28 14.81
C ASN A 156 -12.24 -9.28 15.11
N GLY A 157 -12.20 -8.72 16.32
CA GLY A 157 -11.12 -7.84 16.76
C GLY A 157 -10.93 -6.67 15.80
N TRP A 158 -9.69 -6.49 15.33
CA TRP A 158 -9.33 -5.40 14.42
C TRP A 158 -9.71 -5.65 12.95
N ARG A 159 -10.18 -6.85 12.60
CA ARG A 159 -10.64 -7.22 11.24
C ARG A 159 -12.05 -6.70 10.99
N THR A 160 -12.14 -5.39 10.84
CA THR A 160 -13.37 -4.63 10.92
C THR A 160 -13.86 -4.29 9.51
N PRO A 161 -14.98 -4.88 9.03
CA PRO A 161 -15.52 -4.57 7.71
C PRO A 161 -16.17 -3.19 7.66
N TRP A 162 -16.42 -2.75 6.43
CA TRP A 162 -17.44 -1.74 6.13
C TRP A 162 -18.69 -2.43 5.54
N ILE A 163 -19.86 -1.82 5.74
CA ILE A 163 -21.16 -2.47 5.53
C ILE A 163 -22.07 -1.61 4.64
N LEU A 164 -22.58 -2.22 3.56
CA LEU A 164 -23.70 -1.69 2.78
C LEU A 164 -25.00 -2.41 3.20
N ASP A 165 -25.85 -1.73 3.97
CA ASP A 165 -27.08 -2.33 4.52
C ASP A 165 -28.32 -1.88 3.76
N VAL A 166 -28.81 -2.73 2.83
CA VAL A 166 -30.10 -2.53 2.17
C VAL A 166 -31.20 -3.14 3.05
N SER A 167 -31.69 -2.34 3.99
CA SER A 167 -32.76 -2.74 4.91
C SER A 167 -33.57 -1.56 5.47
N CYS A 168 -34.58 -1.87 6.28
CA CYS A 168 -35.42 -0.88 6.95
C CYS A 168 -34.88 -0.56 8.36
N SER A 169 -34.89 0.72 8.73
CA SER A 169 -34.75 1.24 10.11
C SER A 169 -33.48 0.88 10.89
N ASN A 170 -32.54 0.09 10.36
CA ASN A 170 -31.33 -0.32 11.08
C ASN A 170 -30.38 0.84 11.44
N GLY A 171 -30.58 2.01 10.83
CA GLY A 171 -29.93 3.27 11.15
C GLY A 171 -30.82 4.24 11.91
N ASP A 172 -31.88 3.78 12.61
CA ASP A 172 -32.75 4.63 13.44
C ASP A 172 -32.06 5.01 14.75
N PHE A 173 -31.17 6.00 14.67
CA PHE A 173 -30.39 6.50 15.81
C PHE A 173 -31.20 7.41 16.77
N SER A 174 -32.54 7.43 16.65
CA SER A 174 -33.42 7.92 17.73
C SER A 174 -33.64 6.89 18.85
N GLN A 175 -33.34 5.62 18.57
CA GLN A 175 -33.39 4.54 19.56
C GLN A 175 -32.24 4.64 20.58
N SER A 176 -32.30 3.87 21.67
CA SER A 176 -31.23 3.86 22.66
C SER A 176 -29.89 3.34 22.11
N GLU A 177 -29.98 2.37 21.20
CA GLU A 177 -28.88 1.87 20.38
C GLU A 177 -29.52 1.19 19.17
N CYS A 178 -29.28 1.73 17.97
CA CYS A 178 -29.74 1.11 16.73
C CYS A 178 -28.75 0.05 16.22
N TYR A 179 -29.14 -0.69 15.20
CA TYR A 179 -28.31 -1.77 14.66
C TYR A 179 -26.96 -1.26 14.11
N ALA A 180 -26.94 -0.16 13.37
CA ALA A 180 -25.71 0.46 12.88
C ALA A 180 -24.81 0.93 14.03
N GLU A 181 -25.39 1.53 15.07
CA GLU A 181 -24.65 1.92 16.27
C GLU A 181 -24.03 0.72 16.98
N ALA A 182 -24.76 -0.38 17.14
CA ALA A 182 -24.21 -1.59 17.74
C ALA A 182 -22.96 -2.09 16.99
N TRP A 183 -22.98 -2.10 15.65
CA TRP A 183 -21.82 -2.49 14.83
C TRP A 183 -20.60 -1.59 15.02
N LEU A 184 -20.83 -0.27 15.10
CA LEU A 184 -19.77 0.71 15.27
C LEU A 184 -19.28 0.79 16.72
N ARG A 185 -20.13 0.57 17.72
CA ARG A 185 -19.81 0.66 19.16
C ARG A 185 -19.27 -0.64 19.76
N ALA A 186 -19.39 -1.77 19.04
CA ALA A 186 -19.04 -3.09 19.56
C ALA A 186 -17.60 -3.19 20.11
N GLY A 187 -17.49 -3.78 21.30
CA GLY A 187 -16.24 -3.97 22.03
C GLY A 187 -15.93 -2.82 23.00
N ASP A 188 -14.64 -2.59 23.23
CA ASP A 188 -14.14 -1.49 24.05
C ASP A 188 -12.87 -0.87 23.44
N PRO A 189 -12.39 0.28 23.95
CA PRO A 189 -11.22 0.94 23.37
C PRO A 189 -9.95 0.09 23.26
N ALA A 190 -9.79 -0.92 24.11
CA ALA A 190 -8.62 -1.82 24.11
C ALA A 190 -8.86 -3.08 23.26
N GLN A 191 -10.10 -3.54 23.14
CA GLN A 191 -10.49 -4.73 22.38
C GLN A 191 -11.74 -4.44 21.53
N PRO A 192 -11.63 -3.59 20.50
CA PRO A 192 -12.77 -3.29 19.64
C PRO A 192 -13.07 -4.47 18.70
N HIS A 193 -14.31 -4.55 18.24
CA HIS A 193 -14.75 -5.48 17.21
C HIS A 193 -15.93 -4.87 16.42
N GLY A 194 -16.63 -5.67 15.61
CA GLY A 194 -17.70 -5.17 14.74
C GLY A 194 -17.16 -4.52 13.47
N ALA A 195 -17.63 -3.32 13.12
CA ALA A 195 -17.36 -2.67 11.83
C ALA A 195 -16.70 -1.29 11.98
N ILE A 196 -16.14 -0.75 10.89
CA ILE A 196 -15.60 0.62 10.78
C ILE A 196 -16.58 1.60 10.12
N ALA A 197 -17.53 1.11 9.32
CA ALA A 197 -18.52 1.95 8.67
C ALA A 197 -19.77 1.13 8.33
N MET A 198 -20.92 1.79 8.32
CA MET A 198 -22.17 1.19 7.87
C MET A 198 -23.07 2.25 7.23
N TYR A 199 -23.60 1.98 6.05
CA TYR A 199 -24.61 2.82 5.40
C TYR A 199 -25.99 2.23 5.61
N SER A 200 -26.85 2.92 6.36
CA SER A 200 -28.09 2.33 6.86
C SER A 200 -29.22 3.34 6.98
N ALA A 201 -30.44 2.86 6.80
CA ALA A 201 -31.64 3.70 6.78
C ALA A 201 -32.26 3.92 8.17
N SER A 202 -32.71 5.14 8.46
CA SER A 202 -33.38 5.50 9.72
C SER A 202 -34.86 5.12 9.76
N THR A 203 -35.52 4.94 8.61
CA THR A 203 -36.94 4.52 8.53
C THR A 203 -37.17 3.45 7.47
N SER A 204 -38.43 3.17 7.11
CA SER A 204 -38.77 2.10 6.18
C SER A 204 -38.46 2.50 4.74
N THR A 205 -37.68 1.69 4.02
CA THR A 205 -37.19 2.03 2.69
C THR A 205 -37.98 1.33 1.58
N PRO A 206 -38.02 1.91 0.36
CA PRO A 206 -38.50 1.20 -0.82
C PRO A 206 -37.55 0.03 -1.14
N TRP A 207 -38.07 -1.05 -1.76
CA TRP A 207 -37.30 -2.29 -1.94
C TRP A 207 -36.12 -2.14 -2.92
N VAL A 208 -36.39 -1.62 -4.13
CA VAL A 208 -35.44 -1.68 -5.26
C VAL A 208 -34.45 -0.50 -5.30
N PRO A 209 -34.85 0.78 -5.07
CA PRO A 209 -33.92 1.90 -5.10
C PRO A 209 -32.63 1.71 -4.28
N PRO A 210 -32.64 1.25 -3.01
CA PRO A 210 -31.41 1.03 -2.26
C PRO A 210 -30.55 -0.12 -2.80
N CYS A 211 -31.13 -1.09 -3.53
CA CYS A 211 -30.33 -2.10 -4.24
C CYS A 211 -29.47 -1.47 -5.34
N VAL A 212 -29.97 -0.43 -6.04
CA VAL A 212 -29.21 0.32 -7.05
C VAL A 212 -28.09 1.14 -6.40
N MET A 213 -28.38 1.76 -5.26
CA MET A 213 -27.36 2.47 -4.46
C MET A 213 -26.22 1.55 -4.02
N GLN A 214 -26.55 0.34 -3.53
CA GLN A 214 -25.55 -0.66 -3.15
C GLN A 214 -24.75 -1.17 -4.35
N ALA A 215 -25.42 -1.44 -5.47
CA ALA A 215 -24.76 -1.88 -6.70
C ALA A 215 -23.77 -0.84 -7.22
N GLU A 216 -24.18 0.42 -7.33
CA GLU A 216 -23.28 1.49 -7.79
C GLU A 216 -22.07 1.68 -6.86
N ALA A 217 -22.26 1.54 -5.53
CA ALA A 217 -21.13 1.62 -4.61
C ALA A 217 -20.10 0.49 -4.89
N VAL A 218 -20.56 -0.71 -5.22
CA VAL A 218 -19.69 -1.83 -5.63
C VAL A 218 -19.09 -1.58 -7.01
N ASP A 219 -19.89 -1.12 -8.00
CA ASP A 219 -19.43 -0.81 -9.35
C ASP A 219 -18.28 0.22 -9.34
N LEU A 220 -18.43 1.29 -8.56
CA LEU A 220 -17.41 2.32 -8.41
C LEU A 220 -16.14 1.79 -7.73
N LEU A 221 -16.28 0.87 -6.79
CA LEU A 221 -15.15 0.23 -6.11
C LEU A 221 -14.36 -0.65 -7.09
N VAL A 222 -15.04 -1.56 -7.79
CA VAL A 222 -14.39 -2.54 -8.68
C VAL A 222 -13.87 -1.90 -9.97
N ALA A 223 -14.35 -0.70 -10.31
CA ALA A 223 -13.84 0.10 -11.41
C ALA A 223 -12.66 1.02 -11.02
N ASP A 224 -12.15 0.93 -9.78
CA ASP A 224 -11.14 1.84 -9.22
C ASP A 224 -11.53 3.33 -9.30
N ALA A 225 -12.85 3.62 -9.36
CA ALA A 225 -13.38 4.97 -9.50
C ALA A 225 -13.57 5.66 -8.13
N ALA A 226 -13.79 4.89 -7.07
CA ALA A 226 -13.86 5.38 -5.69
C ALA A 226 -13.40 4.32 -4.68
N ASN A 227 -12.76 4.76 -3.60
CA ASN A 227 -12.29 3.88 -2.52
C ASN A 227 -12.39 4.52 -1.13
N VAL A 228 -13.14 5.62 -1.02
CA VAL A 228 -13.39 6.33 0.24
C VAL A 228 -14.85 6.14 0.62
N ILE A 229 -15.14 5.85 1.89
CA ILE A 229 -16.49 5.54 2.41
C ILE A 229 -17.53 6.59 1.98
N GLY A 230 -17.20 7.87 2.16
CA GLY A 230 -18.09 8.96 1.75
C GLY A 230 -18.41 8.94 0.27
N SER A 231 -17.41 8.75 -0.59
CA SER A 231 -17.59 8.67 -2.04
C SER A 231 -18.41 7.45 -2.46
N LEU A 232 -18.07 6.27 -1.94
CA LEU A 232 -18.77 5.02 -2.26
C LEU A 232 -20.27 5.13 -1.92
N TYR A 233 -20.58 5.59 -0.70
CA TYR A 233 -21.96 5.64 -0.22
C TYR A 233 -22.76 6.77 -0.88
N TYR A 234 -22.20 7.98 -0.97
CA TYR A 234 -22.93 9.11 -1.55
C TYR A 234 -23.10 9.01 -3.06
N HIS A 235 -22.09 8.55 -3.81
CA HIS A 235 -22.25 8.37 -5.26
C HIS A 235 -23.28 7.28 -5.56
N GLY A 236 -23.34 6.21 -4.76
CA GLY A 236 -24.43 5.24 -4.83
C GLY A 236 -25.81 5.88 -4.63
N MET A 237 -25.94 6.81 -3.67
CA MET A 237 -27.19 7.56 -3.50
C MET A 237 -27.49 8.49 -4.69
N MET A 238 -26.47 9.15 -5.25
CA MET A 238 -26.63 10.01 -6.42
C MET A 238 -27.12 9.24 -7.65
N LYS A 239 -26.68 7.99 -7.82
CA LYS A 239 -27.21 7.10 -8.86
C LYS A 239 -28.72 6.88 -8.73
N VAL A 240 -29.24 6.79 -7.50
CA VAL A 240 -30.69 6.69 -7.27
C VAL A 240 -31.39 8.00 -7.63
N LEU A 241 -30.78 9.16 -7.34
CA LEU A 241 -31.30 10.47 -7.77
C LEU A 241 -31.39 10.59 -9.30
N ASP A 242 -30.43 10.00 -10.03
CA ASP A 242 -30.39 9.99 -11.48
C ASP A 242 -31.47 9.07 -12.11
N GLU A 243 -31.70 7.89 -11.51
CA GLU A 243 -32.53 6.85 -12.13
C GLU A 243 -34.00 6.83 -11.67
N TYR A 244 -34.29 7.32 -10.46
CA TYR A 244 -35.62 7.21 -9.86
C TYR A 244 -36.37 8.55 -9.83
N PRO A 245 -37.72 8.52 -9.88
CA PRO A 245 -38.51 9.74 -9.73
C PRO A 245 -38.21 10.46 -8.43
N ALA A 246 -38.22 11.80 -8.48
CA ALA A 246 -37.87 12.68 -7.36
C ALA A 246 -38.54 12.31 -6.02
N SER A 247 -39.76 11.78 -6.01
CA SER A 247 -40.43 11.38 -4.77
C SER A 247 -39.78 10.17 -4.08
N GLN A 248 -39.28 9.19 -4.84
CA GLN A 248 -38.65 7.99 -4.29
C GLN A 248 -37.18 8.23 -3.95
N SER A 249 -36.47 8.96 -4.82
CA SER A 249 -35.07 9.31 -4.56
C SER A 249 -34.94 10.30 -3.40
N ALA A 250 -35.84 11.29 -3.29
CA ALA A 250 -35.88 12.17 -2.12
C ALA A 250 -36.15 11.43 -0.83
N GLN A 251 -37.08 10.46 -0.85
CA GLN A 251 -37.31 9.60 0.30
C GLN A 251 -36.02 8.88 0.70
N LEU A 252 -35.29 8.27 -0.24
CA LEU A 252 -34.10 7.50 0.09
C LEU A 252 -32.95 8.36 0.65
N VAL A 253 -32.74 9.55 0.09
CA VAL A 253 -31.75 10.54 0.55
C VAL A 253 -31.97 10.91 2.01
N GLU A 254 -33.24 11.16 2.39
CA GLU A 254 -33.59 11.53 3.77
C GLU A 254 -33.45 10.35 4.75
N GLN A 255 -33.44 9.12 4.25
CA GLN A 255 -33.45 7.91 5.08
C GLN A 255 -32.06 7.39 5.39
N TYR A 256 -31.13 7.43 4.44
CA TYR A 256 -29.83 6.77 4.58
C TYR A 256 -28.76 7.67 5.18
N ASN A 257 -28.09 7.17 6.23
CA ASN A 257 -27.05 7.88 6.96
C ASN A 257 -25.77 7.04 7.03
N ILE A 258 -24.62 7.72 6.94
CA ILE A 258 -23.30 7.08 7.11
C ILE A 258 -22.95 7.06 8.60
N PHE A 259 -22.83 5.86 9.16
CA PHE A 259 -22.23 5.65 10.48
C PHE A 259 -20.76 5.32 10.33
N GLY A 260 -19.91 6.03 11.07
CA GLY A 260 -18.45 5.93 10.99
C GLY A 260 -17.79 7.19 10.41
N ASP A 261 -16.64 7.02 9.75
CA ASP A 261 -15.86 8.10 9.17
C ASP A 261 -16.00 8.13 7.64
N CYS A 262 -16.65 9.17 7.09
CA CYS A 262 -16.81 9.34 5.64
C CYS A 262 -15.50 9.60 4.89
N SER A 263 -14.40 9.94 5.57
CA SER A 263 -13.09 10.16 4.95
C SER A 263 -12.21 8.91 4.91
N LEU A 264 -12.64 7.83 5.56
CA LEU A 264 -11.90 6.58 5.64
C LEU A 264 -11.76 5.92 4.26
N MET A 265 -10.53 5.58 3.90
CA MET A 265 -10.19 4.83 2.70
C MET A 265 -10.29 3.33 2.96
N VAL A 266 -11.12 2.62 2.20
CA VAL A 266 -11.33 1.17 2.37
C VAL A 266 -10.13 0.37 1.84
N ARG A 267 -10.05 -0.90 2.23
CA ARG A 267 -9.07 -1.87 1.74
C ARG A 267 -9.78 -3.08 1.18
N THR A 268 -9.30 -3.56 0.04
CA THR A 268 -9.86 -4.72 -0.67
C THR A 268 -8.79 -5.73 -1.07
N ASN A 269 -7.53 -5.42 -0.80
CA ASN A 269 -6.37 -6.24 -1.12
C ASN A 269 -5.37 -6.13 0.05
N THR A 270 -4.52 -7.13 0.22
CA THR A 270 -3.44 -7.11 1.20
C THR A 270 -2.58 -5.86 1.02
N PRO A 271 -2.46 -5.01 2.06
CA PRO A 271 -1.69 -3.78 1.96
C PRO A 271 -0.21 -4.02 1.67
N VAL A 272 0.34 -3.31 0.68
CA VAL A 272 1.75 -3.44 0.26
C VAL A 272 2.64 -2.35 0.84
N VAL A 273 3.91 -2.66 1.08
CA VAL A 273 4.93 -1.66 1.48
C VAL A 273 5.22 -0.76 0.27
N PRO A 274 5.06 0.57 0.37
CA PRO A 274 5.46 1.46 -0.72
C PRO A 274 7.00 1.53 -0.82
N ALA A 275 7.53 1.57 -2.04
CA ALA A 275 8.98 1.65 -2.30
C ALA A 275 9.44 3.12 -2.30
N THR A 276 9.46 3.73 -1.10
CA THR A 276 9.62 5.17 -0.95
C THR A 276 11.09 5.62 -0.90
N SER A 277 11.35 6.83 -1.38
CA SER A 277 12.65 7.49 -1.30
C SER A 277 12.47 8.99 -1.11
N TYR A 278 13.07 9.54 -0.06
CA TYR A 278 13.03 10.95 0.29
C TYR A 278 14.21 11.28 1.21
N ASP A 279 14.52 12.57 1.37
CA ASP A 279 15.60 13.00 2.24
C ASP A 279 15.24 12.79 3.72
N GLY A 280 16.18 12.34 4.54
CA GLY A 280 15.98 12.19 6.00
C GLY A 280 15.83 13.52 6.74
N VAL A 281 16.04 14.63 6.02
CA VAL A 281 16.19 15.97 6.55
C VAL A 281 15.29 16.96 5.82
N VAL A 282 14.71 17.91 6.55
CA VAL A 282 13.97 19.04 6.00
C VAL A 282 14.73 20.34 6.25
N SER A 283 15.21 20.99 5.20
CA SER A 283 15.88 22.28 5.33
C SER A 283 14.91 23.37 5.82
N LEU A 284 15.28 24.11 6.85
CA LEU A 284 14.47 25.23 7.32
C LEU A 284 14.24 26.27 6.23
N GLY A 285 13.00 26.75 6.15
CA GLY A 285 12.57 27.72 5.15
C GLY A 285 12.39 27.14 3.74
N SER A 286 12.66 25.85 3.52
CA SER A 286 12.33 25.22 2.24
C SER A 286 10.83 25.31 1.97
N THR A 287 10.49 25.56 0.70
CA THR A 287 9.10 25.63 0.22
C THR A 287 8.68 24.36 -0.51
N VAL A 288 9.61 23.45 -0.77
CA VAL A 288 9.38 22.19 -1.46
C VAL A 288 10.17 21.06 -0.79
N PHE A 289 9.60 19.86 -0.77
CA PHE A 289 10.24 18.65 -0.27
C PHE A 289 9.95 17.49 -1.24
N PRO A 290 10.91 17.06 -2.06
CA PRO A 290 10.71 15.97 -3.03
C PRO A 290 10.53 14.62 -2.33
N VAL A 291 9.56 13.83 -2.81
CA VAL A 291 9.26 12.49 -2.32
C VAL A 291 8.95 11.57 -3.49
N GLU A 292 9.67 10.46 -3.58
CA GLU A 292 9.29 9.32 -4.42
C GLU A 292 8.46 8.36 -3.56
N THR A 293 7.21 8.11 -3.94
CA THR A 293 6.33 7.14 -3.28
C THR A 293 6.39 5.77 -3.95
N GLY A 294 6.80 5.73 -5.23
CA GLY A 294 6.72 4.55 -6.09
C GLY A 294 5.29 4.12 -6.43
N VAL A 295 4.28 4.89 -5.99
CA VAL A 295 2.86 4.56 -6.16
C VAL A 295 2.07 5.80 -6.59
N ALA A 296 1.43 5.71 -7.76
CA ALA A 296 0.59 6.77 -8.28
C ALA A 296 -0.60 7.06 -7.35
N GLY A 297 -0.92 8.34 -7.15
CA GLY A 297 -2.03 8.75 -6.30
C GLY A 297 -1.80 8.58 -4.79
N ALA A 298 -0.62 8.13 -4.36
CA ALA A 298 -0.26 8.10 -2.95
C ALA A 298 -0.26 9.52 -2.37
N LYS A 299 -0.84 9.69 -1.19
CA LYS A 299 -0.93 10.97 -0.49
C LYS A 299 0.21 11.10 0.50
N VAL A 300 0.92 12.23 0.43
CA VAL A 300 2.02 12.55 1.32
C VAL A 300 1.64 13.75 2.17
N ALA A 301 1.92 13.68 3.46
CA ALA A 301 1.77 14.82 4.36
C ALA A 301 3.01 14.98 5.24
N LEU A 302 3.41 16.22 5.46
CA LEU A 302 4.51 16.59 6.34
C LEU A 302 3.96 17.50 7.44
N TYR A 303 4.15 17.16 8.71
CA TYR A 303 3.62 17.92 9.85
C TYR A 303 4.52 17.83 11.08
N SER A 304 4.38 18.78 12.00
CA SER A 304 5.07 18.78 13.29
C SER A 304 4.11 19.17 14.41
N SER A 305 4.64 19.39 15.62
CA SER A 305 3.85 19.94 16.73
C SER A 305 3.31 21.35 16.45
N ALA A 306 3.87 22.07 15.47
CA ALA A 306 3.38 23.37 15.01
C ALA A 306 2.17 23.26 14.06
N GLY A 307 1.89 22.06 13.53
CA GLY A 307 0.80 21.81 12.58
C GLY A 307 1.27 21.21 11.26
N LEU A 308 0.37 21.22 10.27
CA LEU A 308 0.62 20.72 8.92
C LEU A 308 1.48 21.70 8.11
N HIS A 309 2.59 21.21 7.56
CA HIS A 309 3.51 21.97 6.71
C HIS A 309 3.13 21.88 5.23
N GLY A 310 2.73 20.69 4.77
CA GLY A 310 2.29 20.47 3.39
C GLY A 310 1.54 19.14 3.24
N VAL A 311 0.67 19.07 2.24
CA VAL A 311 0.01 17.84 1.80
C VAL A 311 -0.07 17.81 0.28
N GLY A 312 0.20 16.66 -0.33
CA GLY A 312 0.19 16.49 -1.77
C GLY A 312 -0.14 15.05 -2.18
N VAL A 313 -0.35 14.85 -3.48
CA VAL A 313 -0.67 13.56 -4.08
C VAL A 313 0.33 13.29 -5.18
N ALA A 314 1.00 12.14 -5.12
CA ALA A 314 1.99 11.71 -6.10
C ALA A 314 1.37 11.56 -7.49
N ASP A 315 2.15 11.91 -8.50
CA ASP A 315 1.75 11.83 -9.89
C ASP A 315 1.70 10.38 -10.42
N ALA A 316 1.47 10.20 -11.71
CA ALA A 316 1.38 8.87 -12.33
C ALA A 316 2.69 8.06 -12.27
N ALA A 317 3.84 8.70 -12.04
CA ALA A 317 5.13 8.04 -11.87
C ALA A 317 5.44 7.72 -10.39
N GLY A 318 4.58 8.16 -9.46
CA GLY A 318 4.86 8.04 -8.03
C GLY A 318 5.81 9.11 -7.50
N HIS A 319 5.97 10.22 -8.22
CA HIS A 319 6.79 11.35 -7.80
C HIS A 319 5.92 12.48 -7.22
N LEU A 320 6.43 13.17 -6.19
CA LEU A 320 5.79 14.36 -5.62
C LEU A 320 6.83 15.39 -5.15
N ASP A 321 6.82 16.55 -5.77
CA ASP A 321 7.38 17.77 -5.18
C ASP A 321 6.38 18.34 -4.15
N LEU A 322 6.50 17.94 -2.87
CA LEU A 322 5.58 18.36 -1.82
C LEU A 322 5.76 19.85 -1.51
N MET A 323 4.76 20.65 -1.87
CA MET A 323 4.74 22.07 -1.52
C MET A 323 4.48 22.26 -0.03
N LEU A 324 5.36 23.02 0.62
CA LEU A 324 5.26 23.37 2.04
C LEU A 324 4.61 24.76 2.18
N ASP A 325 3.28 24.78 2.19
CA ASP A 325 2.48 26.02 2.36
C ASP A 325 2.83 26.76 3.65
N ASN A 326 3.22 26.00 4.70
CA ASN A 326 3.75 26.52 5.94
C ASN A 326 5.18 25.98 6.15
N PRO A 327 6.23 26.63 5.61
CA PRO A 327 7.60 26.15 5.74
C PRO A 327 8.02 25.88 7.18
N VAL A 328 8.85 24.85 7.38
CA VAL A 328 9.42 24.57 8.70
C VAL A 328 10.43 25.67 9.06
N THR A 329 10.27 26.29 10.22
CA THR A 329 11.09 27.45 10.64
C THR A 329 11.85 27.24 11.94
N VAL A 330 11.64 26.10 12.60
CA VAL A 330 12.26 25.75 13.88
C VAL A 330 12.92 24.38 13.73
N PRO A 331 14.19 24.20 14.15
CA PRO A 331 14.81 22.89 14.16
C PRO A 331 14.05 21.91 15.05
N GLY A 332 13.94 20.66 14.64
CA GLY A 332 13.25 19.63 15.41
C GLY A 332 12.70 18.49 14.57
N PRO A 333 12.09 17.48 15.23
CA PRO A 333 11.47 16.37 14.54
C PRO A 333 10.24 16.84 13.75
N VAL A 334 10.11 16.32 12.54
CA VAL A 334 8.96 16.49 11.65
C VAL A 334 8.49 15.10 11.22
N THR A 335 7.20 14.86 11.18
CA THR A 335 6.63 13.59 10.75
C THR A 335 6.22 13.68 9.29
N LEU A 336 6.73 12.74 8.49
CA LEU A 336 6.25 12.43 7.15
C LEU A 336 5.31 11.23 7.23
N THR A 337 4.17 11.32 6.53
CA THR A 337 3.26 10.19 6.35
C THR A 337 2.96 9.98 4.88
N ILE A 338 2.99 8.73 4.44
CA ILE A 338 2.62 8.32 3.08
C ILE A 338 1.47 7.32 3.20
N THR A 339 0.33 7.63 2.58
CA THR A 339 -0.89 6.81 2.60
C THR A 339 -1.43 6.59 1.21
N GLY A 340 -2.16 5.50 0.99
CA GLY A 340 -2.77 5.21 -0.31
C GLY A 340 -3.61 3.94 -0.27
N TYR A 341 -4.39 3.76 -1.33
CA TYR A 341 -5.32 2.64 -1.44
C TYR A 341 -4.54 1.33 -1.49
N ASN A 342 -4.89 0.39 -0.62
CA ASN A 342 -4.19 -0.89 -0.42
C ASN A 342 -2.67 -0.72 -0.15
N LEU A 343 -2.23 0.38 0.47
CA LEU A 343 -0.85 0.56 0.96
C LEU A 343 -0.75 0.41 2.47
N LEU A 344 0.36 -0.16 2.96
CA LEU A 344 0.77 0.04 4.34
C LEU A 344 1.09 1.51 4.55
N THR A 345 0.54 2.10 5.61
CA THR A 345 0.81 3.50 5.94
C THR A 345 2.24 3.64 6.44
N GLU A 346 3.02 4.45 5.76
CA GLU A 346 4.36 4.79 6.20
C GLU A 346 4.32 6.01 7.11
N VAL A 347 5.03 5.93 8.23
CA VAL A 347 5.22 7.04 9.17
C VAL A 347 6.70 7.16 9.49
N ALA A 348 7.33 8.22 9.00
CA ALA A 348 8.74 8.50 9.22
C ALA A 348 8.94 9.77 10.05
N THR A 349 9.96 9.76 10.90
CA THR A 349 10.41 10.97 11.60
C THR A 349 11.64 11.49 10.90
N LEU A 350 11.51 12.66 10.28
CA LEU A 350 12.58 13.41 9.64
C LEU A 350 13.10 14.47 10.62
N GLN A 351 14.29 14.98 10.35
CA GLN A 351 14.86 16.07 11.13
C GLN A 351 14.84 17.39 10.35
N ALA A 352 14.18 18.41 10.89
CA ALA A 352 14.32 19.76 10.38
C ALA A 352 15.62 20.39 10.90
N ILE A 353 16.48 20.85 10.00
CA ILE A 353 17.78 21.45 10.32
C ILE A 353 17.99 22.78 9.62
N VAL A 354 18.81 23.61 10.24
CA VAL A 354 19.30 24.83 9.60
C VAL A 354 20.11 24.41 8.37
N PRO A 355 19.81 24.92 7.16
CA PRO A 355 20.57 24.60 5.97
C PRO A 355 22.03 25.05 6.17
N VAL A 356 23.00 24.20 5.82
CA VAL A 356 24.42 24.55 5.87
C VAL A 356 24.90 24.94 4.48
N VAL A 357 25.75 25.97 4.38
CA VAL A 357 26.45 26.28 3.14
C VAL A 357 27.73 25.46 3.10
N VAL A 358 27.90 24.69 2.03
CA VAL A 358 29.08 23.83 1.80
C VAL A 358 29.90 24.42 0.65
N ASP A 359 31.20 24.64 0.88
CA ASP A 359 32.17 25.00 -0.15
C ASP A 359 33.29 23.95 -0.19
N ILE A 360 33.49 23.31 -1.35
CA ILE A 360 34.51 22.27 -1.54
C ILE A 360 35.58 22.83 -2.48
N GLN A 361 36.81 22.93 -1.98
CA GLN A 361 37.95 23.47 -2.74
C GLN A 361 39.12 22.46 -2.83
N PRO A 362 39.61 22.16 -4.04
CA PRO A 362 39.08 22.57 -5.35
C PRO A 362 37.75 21.87 -5.67
N ALA A 363 36.95 22.47 -6.56
CA ALA A 363 35.65 21.93 -6.97
C ALA A 363 35.74 20.62 -7.79
N SER A 364 36.94 20.18 -8.15
CA SER A 364 37.23 18.89 -8.77
C SER A 364 38.69 18.53 -8.54
N ILE A 365 39.01 17.25 -8.55
CA ILE A 365 40.38 16.75 -8.33
C ILE A 365 40.85 15.85 -9.49
N PRO A 366 42.14 15.83 -9.86
CA PRO A 366 42.65 14.96 -10.89
C PRO A 366 42.80 13.50 -10.44
N VAL A 367 42.55 12.55 -11.35
CA VAL A 367 42.76 11.10 -11.10
C VAL A 367 44.24 10.79 -10.85
N GLY A 368 44.52 9.94 -9.87
CA GLY A 368 45.86 9.45 -9.53
C GLY A 368 46.79 10.49 -8.87
N GLU A 369 46.31 11.71 -8.62
CA GLU A 369 47.10 12.79 -8.03
C GLU A 369 46.64 13.11 -6.60
N ASN A 370 47.58 13.11 -5.66
CA ASN A 370 47.30 13.49 -4.28
C ASN A 370 46.99 14.98 -4.17
N THR A 371 45.72 15.30 -3.95
CA THR A 371 45.19 16.67 -3.97
C THR A 371 44.66 17.05 -2.59
N LYS A 372 45.04 18.23 -2.12
CA LYS A 372 44.47 18.80 -0.88
C LYS A 372 43.05 19.28 -1.17
N VAL A 373 42.07 18.73 -0.46
CA VAL A 373 40.66 19.14 -0.51
C VAL A 373 40.30 19.79 0.82
N THR A 374 39.75 21.00 0.79
CA THR A 374 39.17 21.67 1.95
C THR A 374 37.66 21.73 1.76
N VAL A 375 36.91 21.21 2.73
CA VAL A 375 35.46 21.33 2.82
C VAL A 375 35.14 22.34 3.92
N THR A 376 34.49 23.44 3.56
CA THR A 376 34.14 24.51 4.49
C THR A 376 32.64 24.54 4.70
N LEU A 377 32.22 24.47 5.96
CA LEU A 377 30.81 24.54 6.36
C LEU A 377 30.51 25.87 7.04
N ALA A 378 29.47 26.56 6.59
CA ALA A 378 29.04 27.82 7.17
C ALA A 378 27.53 27.84 7.46
N ASP A 379 27.15 28.44 8.60
CA ASP A 379 25.76 28.62 9.02
C ASP A 379 25.17 29.94 8.44
N PRO A 380 24.16 29.87 7.55
CA PRO A 380 23.49 31.03 6.96
C PRO A 380 22.36 31.52 7.89
N PRO A 381 22.73 32.13 9.02
CA PRO A 381 22.55 33.58 9.10
C PRO A 381 23.80 34.33 9.57
N SER A 382 24.83 33.62 10.05
CA SER A 382 25.97 34.21 10.76
C SER A 382 27.28 34.19 9.96
N ALA A 383 27.33 33.39 8.88
CA ALA A 383 28.56 33.08 8.11
C ALA A 383 29.71 32.58 9.01
N ARG A 384 29.39 32.08 10.20
CA ARG A 384 30.36 31.43 11.08
C ARG A 384 30.55 29.99 10.63
N GLY A 385 31.78 29.52 10.75
CA GLY A 385 32.12 28.12 10.52
C GLY A 385 31.31 27.20 11.42
N THR A 386 30.75 26.14 10.86
CA THR A 386 30.05 25.10 11.62
C THR A 386 31.10 24.15 12.19
N VAL A 387 31.37 24.25 13.50
CA VAL A 387 32.45 23.51 14.18
C VAL A 387 31.98 22.14 14.64
N GLY A 388 32.84 21.13 14.57
CA GLY A 388 32.60 19.81 15.15
C GLY A 388 31.83 18.83 14.27
N VAL A 389 31.55 19.18 13.02
CA VAL A 389 30.90 18.29 12.04
C VAL A 389 31.95 17.32 11.50
N THR A 390 31.64 16.02 11.52
CA THR A 390 32.46 15.00 10.88
C THR A 390 32.13 14.98 9.38
N VAL A 391 33.05 15.46 8.56
CA VAL A 391 32.97 15.36 7.11
C VAL A 391 33.63 14.05 6.68
N THR A 392 32.98 13.31 5.78
CA THR A 392 33.52 12.07 5.19
C THR A 392 33.56 12.21 3.66
N ILE A 393 34.68 11.79 3.06
CA ILE A 393 34.82 11.63 1.61
C ILE A 393 34.97 10.13 1.32
N ASP A 394 34.12 9.60 0.45
CA ASP A 394 34.06 8.17 0.12
C ASP A 394 33.85 7.95 -1.39
N GLY A 395 34.36 6.83 -1.91
CA GLY A 395 34.22 6.43 -3.31
C GLY A 395 34.87 5.07 -3.59
N PHE A 396 34.76 4.58 -4.82
CA PHE A 396 35.30 3.28 -5.22
C PHE A 396 36.83 3.20 -5.06
N GLY A 397 37.54 4.29 -5.34
CA GLY A 397 39.01 4.38 -5.28
C GLY A 397 39.54 5.10 -4.04
N VAL A 398 38.67 5.48 -3.11
CA VAL A 398 39.02 6.25 -1.90
C VAL A 398 38.30 5.62 -0.73
N ASP A 399 39.04 4.86 0.10
CA ASP A 399 38.53 4.38 1.38
C ASP A 399 37.98 5.58 2.17
N ALA A 400 36.78 5.43 2.75
CA ALA A 400 36.12 6.46 3.55
C ALA A 400 37.10 7.20 4.49
N MET A 401 37.36 8.47 4.17
CA MET A 401 38.23 9.35 4.94
C MET A 401 37.38 10.32 5.73
N SER A 402 37.61 10.48 7.03
CA SER A 402 36.85 11.43 7.86
C SER A 402 37.74 12.48 8.52
N ALA A 403 37.26 13.73 8.56
CA ALA A 403 37.88 14.84 9.30
C ALA A 403 36.79 15.69 9.97
N VAL A 404 37.11 16.29 11.11
CA VAL A 404 36.18 17.13 11.87
C VAL A 404 36.43 18.60 11.56
N THR A 405 35.38 19.37 11.33
CA THR A 405 35.50 20.80 11.05
C THR A 405 36.07 21.59 12.24
N ASP A 406 37.00 22.49 11.95
CA ASP A 406 37.67 23.35 12.93
C ASP A 406 36.85 24.60 13.31
N GLU A 407 37.46 25.55 14.02
CA GLU A 407 36.83 26.82 14.43
C GLU A 407 36.38 27.71 13.27
N ASN A 408 36.93 27.50 12.07
CA ASN A 408 36.54 28.18 10.83
C ASN A 408 35.52 27.37 10.02
N GLY A 409 35.12 26.18 10.50
CA GLY A 409 34.23 25.27 9.78
C GLY A 409 34.94 24.45 8.71
N GLU A 410 36.28 24.37 8.73
CA GLU A 410 37.06 23.71 7.68
C GLU A 410 37.44 22.27 8.08
N ALA A 411 37.18 21.32 7.19
CA ALA A 411 37.70 19.95 7.22
C ALA A 411 38.65 19.75 6.03
N VAL A 412 39.87 19.28 6.30
CA VAL A 412 40.94 19.21 5.30
C VAL A 412 41.37 17.76 5.06
N PHE A 413 41.39 17.36 3.80
CA PHE A 413 41.74 16.03 3.31
C PHE A 413 42.90 16.10 2.33
N ASN A 414 43.60 14.98 2.17
CA ASN A 414 44.50 14.74 1.05
C ASN A 414 43.98 13.50 0.33
N VAL A 415 43.35 13.70 -0.82
CA VAL A 415 42.62 12.67 -1.56
C VAL A 415 43.43 12.28 -2.79
N THR A 416 43.61 10.98 -3.01
CA THR A 416 44.25 10.44 -4.21
C THR A 416 43.27 9.48 -4.87
N PRO A 417 42.36 9.95 -5.75
CA PRO A 417 41.34 9.10 -6.33
C PRO A 417 41.94 8.17 -7.39
N GLU A 418 41.57 6.90 -7.36
CA GLU A 418 42.06 5.91 -8.33
C GLU A 418 41.27 5.92 -9.65
N TYR A 419 40.00 6.31 -9.61
CA TYR A 419 39.06 6.26 -10.73
C TYR A 419 38.46 7.63 -11.04
N GLY A 420 38.00 7.81 -12.29
CA GLY A 420 37.19 8.96 -12.71
C GLY A 420 35.74 8.81 -12.27
N GLU A 421 35.48 9.04 -10.99
CA GLU A 421 34.16 8.98 -10.36
C GLU A 421 33.70 10.35 -9.82
N ILE A 422 32.50 10.41 -9.24
CA ILE A 422 32.07 11.52 -8.40
C ILE A 422 32.13 11.01 -6.96
N LEU A 423 33.10 11.48 -6.18
CA LEU A 423 33.22 11.11 -4.77
C LEU A 423 32.06 11.70 -3.98
N SER A 424 31.56 10.93 -3.01
CA SER A 424 30.52 11.40 -2.09
C SER A 424 31.17 12.15 -0.93
N VAL A 425 30.72 13.39 -0.67
CA VAL A 425 31.14 14.20 0.46
C VAL A 425 29.95 14.42 1.37
N THR A 426 29.97 13.81 2.56
CA THR A 426 28.89 13.90 3.55
C THR A 426 29.37 14.62 4.79
N GLY A 427 28.46 15.34 5.47
CA GLY A 427 28.76 15.95 6.77
C GLY A 427 27.75 15.55 7.82
N ARG A 428 28.23 15.13 8.99
CA ARG A 428 27.40 14.64 10.10
C ARG A 428 27.80 15.27 11.43
N GLU A 429 26.83 15.79 12.16
CA GLU A 429 27.04 16.28 13.53
C GLU A 429 27.37 15.12 14.49
N PRO A 430 28.10 15.39 15.59
CA PRO A 430 28.30 14.39 16.64
C PRO A 430 26.96 13.88 17.15
N ASP A 431 26.79 12.57 17.17
CA ASP A 431 25.57 11.87 17.62
C ASP A 431 24.33 12.02 16.72
N ALA A 432 24.44 12.66 15.55
CA ALA A 432 23.36 12.71 14.57
C ALA A 432 23.21 11.35 13.84
N ALA A 433 21.96 10.92 13.63
CA ALA A 433 21.63 9.73 12.84
C ALA A 433 21.43 10.04 11.34
N TYR A 434 21.64 11.29 10.93
CA TYR A 434 21.41 11.80 9.58
C TYR A 434 22.61 12.63 9.11
N ASP A 435 22.76 12.75 7.79
CA ASP A 435 23.75 13.64 7.19
C ASP A 435 23.13 15.03 7.01
N MET A 436 23.87 16.08 7.39
CA MET A 436 23.46 17.47 7.25
C MET A 436 23.50 17.94 5.79
N PHE A 437 24.35 17.30 4.98
CA PHE A 437 24.46 17.50 3.55
C PHE A 437 25.12 16.28 2.91
N THR A 438 24.86 16.10 1.62
CA THR A 438 25.60 15.21 0.73
C THR A 438 25.89 15.97 -0.56
N GLU A 439 27.16 16.10 -0.91
CA GLU A 439 27.64 16.82 -2.10
C GLU A 439 28.57 15.93 -2.92
N GLY A 440 28.65 16.19 -4.23
CA GLY A 440 29.55 15.46 -5.13
C GLY A 440 30.88 16.18 -5.33
N LEU A 441 31.99 15.46 -5.30
CA LEU A 441 33.32 15.95 -5.71
C LEU A 441 33.79 15.21 -6.98
N PRO A 442 33.67 15.85 -8.17
CA PRO A 442 34.09 15.24 -9.43
C PRO A 442 35.60 14.95 -9.50
N VAL A 443 35.95 13.75 -9.95
CA VAL A 443 37.31 13.39 -10.35
C VAL A 443 37.47 13.60 -11.86
N THR A 444 38.53 14.29 -12.26
CA THR A 444 38.76 14.71 -13.65
C THR A 444 40.07 14.15 -14.21
N GLY A 445 40.22 14.20 -15.54
CA GLY A 445 41.45 13.74 -16.21
C GLY A 445 41.57 12.23 -16.37
N ALA A 446 40.53 11.47 -16.00
CA ALA A 446 40.44 10.05 -16.30
C ALA A 446 40.21 9.79 -17.79
N GLN A 447 40.68 8.64 -18.27
CA GLN A 447 40.42 8.19 -19.64
C GLN A 447 39.06 7.51 -19.74
N GLU A 448 38.38 7.67 -20.86
CA GLU A 448 37.12 6.96 -21.12
C GLU A 448 37.35 5.45 -21.18
N LEU A 449 36.51 4.67 -20.48
CA LEU A 449 36.53 3.21 -20.54
C LEU A 449 35.71 2.71 -21.75
N THR A 450 36.29 2.82 -22.94
CA THR A 450 35.58 2.54 -24.20
C THR A 450 35.13 1.08 -24.31
N GLY A 451 34.00 0.85 -25.00
CA GLY A 451 33.46 -0.49 -25.26
C GLY A 451 32.93 -1.20 -24.01
N ALA A 452 32.76 -0.48 -22.89
CA ALA A 452 32.18 -1.01 -21.67
C ALA A 452 30.74 -1.49 -21.93
N VAL A 453 30.53 -2.80 -21.76
CA VAL A 453 29.23 -3.45 -21.91
C VAL A 453 29.02 -4.44 -20.78
N VAL A 454 27.79 -4.51 -20.29
CA VAL A 454 27.36 -5.51 -19.33
C VAL A 454 26.12 -6.19 -19.87
N SER A 455 26.08 -7.51 -19.74
CA SER A 455 24.92 -8.34 -20.06
C SER A 455 24.76 -9.37 -18.96
N ALA A 456 23.52 -9.81 -18.75
CA ALA A 456 23.19 -10.87 -17.83
C ALA A 456 22.31 -11.91 -18.50
N GLU A 457 22.43 -13.16 -18.06
CA GLU A 457 21.54 -14.22 -18.50
C GLU A 457 21.35 -15.27 -17.42
N VAL A 458 20.21 -15.94 -17.46
CA VAL A 458 19.93 -17.16 -16.70
C VAL A 458 19.70 -18.27 -17.71
N ALA A 459 20.80 -18.84 -18.20
CA ALA A 459 20.80 -19.78 -19.32
C ALA A 459 19.94 -21.03 -19.06
N SER A 460 19.78 -21.44 -17.79
CA SER A 460 18.94 -22.57 -17.40
C SER A 460 17.47 -22.39 -17.75
N ILE A 461 16.99 -21.14 -17.83
CA ILE A 461 15.60 -20.80 -18.14
C ILE A 461 15.44 -19.89 -19.37
N GLY A 462 16.54 -19.61 -20.08
CA GLY A 462 16.52 -18.78 -21.29
C GLY A 462 16.23 -17.29 -21.04
N LEU A 463 16.39 -16.81 -19.80
CA LEU A 463 16.27 -15.39 -19.48
C LEU A 463 17.52 -14.65 -19.97
N VAL A 464 17.34 -13.57 -20.71
CA VAL A 464 18.40 -12.73 -21.27
C VAL A 464 18.20 -11.28 -20.85
N ASP A 465 19.31 -10.56 -20.69
CA ASP A 465 19.39 -9.17 -20.20
C ASP A 465 18.80 -8.94 -18.78
N ALA A 466 18.54 -10.02 -18.05
CA ALA A 466 18.01 -9.98 -16.69
C ALA A 466 18.46 -11.20 -15.87
N LEU A 467 18.33 -11.09 -14.56
CA LEU A 467 18.49 -12.18 -13.60
C LEU A 467 17.15 -12.48 -12.93
N THR A 468 17.07 -13.62 -12.23
CA THR A 468 15.93 -13.97 -11.37
C THR A 468 16.45 -14.38 -10.01
N PRO A 469 15.71 -14.13 -8.90
CA PRO A 469 16.12 -14.56 -7.58
C PRO A 469 16.29 -16.08 -7.51
N HIS A 470 17.24 -16.52 -6.69
CA HIS A 470 17.49 -17.92 -6.29
C HIS A 470 17.93 -18.88 -7.40
N ILE A 471 18.09 -18.42 -8.63
CA ILE A 471 18.59 -19.23 -9.75
C ILE A 471 19.96 -18.69 -10.17
N GLU A 472 20.93 -19.60 -10.35
CA GLU A 472 22.26 -19.23 -10.84
C GLU A 472 22.16 -18.70 -12.27
N GLY A 473 22.49 -17.42 -12.44
CA GLY A 473 22.72 -16.77 -13.72
C GLY A 473 24.20 -16.44 -13.91
N SER A 474 24.49 -15.70 -14.98
CA SER A 474 25.82 -15.18 -15.24
C SER A 474 25.77 -13.72 -15.65
N VAL A 475 26.75 -12.95 -15.17
CA VAL A 475 26.98 -11.57 -15.60
C VAL A 475 28.25 -11.56 -16.44
N THR A 476 28.14 -11.07 -17.66
CA THR A 476 29.26 -10.87 -18.58
C THR A 476 29.52 -9.39 -18.72
N ALA A 477 30.73 -8.96 -18.37
CA ALA A 477 31.21 -7.61 -18.59
C ALA A 477 32.37 -7.61 -19.59
N GLY A 478 32.39 -6.64 -20.50
CA GLY A 478 33.43 -6.47 -21.51
C GLY A 478 33.86 -5.01 -21.64
N SER A 479 35.10 -4.78 -22.09
CA SER A 479 35.64 -3.46 -22.42
C SER A 479 36.72 -3.59 -23.50
N ASP A 480 36.95 -2.53 -24.27
CA ASP A 480 38.10 -2.43 -25.18
C ASP A 480 39.43 -2.19 -24.42
N VAL A 481 39.35 -1.91 -23.12
CA VAL A 481 40.50 -1.75 -22.22
C VAL A 481 40.65 -3.01 -21.39
N ALA A 482 41.84 -3.62 -21.42
CA ALA A 482 42.11 -4.84 -20.67
C ALA A 482 42.28 -4.59 -19.16
N ASP A 483 42.06 -5.65 -18.37
CA ASP A 483 42.40 -5.77 -16.96
C ASP A 483 41.64 -4.81 -16.04
N PHE A 484 40.31 -4.78 -16.19
CA PHE A 484 39.38 -4.02 -15.33
C PHE A 484 38.82 -4.89 -14.18
N GLN A 485 38.29 -4.25 -13.15
CA GLN A 485 37.57 -4.88 -12.06
C GLN A 485 36.07 -4.75 -12.30
N LEU A 486 35.33 -5.84 -12.13
CA LEU A 486 33.86 -5.86 -12.08
C LEU A 486 33.44 -5.90 -10.61
N VAL A 487 32.66 -4.92 -10.19
CA VAL A 487 31.99 -4.87 -8.89
C VAL A 487 30.50 -5.07 -9.11
N LEU A 488 29.91 -6.03 -8.41
CA LEU A 488 28.49 -6.31 -8.44
C LEU A 488 27.91 -6.02 -7.06
N SER A 489 26.91 -5.15 -6.99
CA SER A 489 26.20 -4.82 -5.75
C SER A 489 24.69 -4.79 -5.97
N GLY A 490 23.93 -5.21 -4.95
CA GLY A 490 22.47 -5.22 -4.98
C GLY A 490 21.87 -6.62 -5.07
N CYS A 491 20.59 -6.76 -4.70
CA CYS A 491 19.85 -8.03 -4.71
C CYS A 491 20.57 -9.21 -4.02
N GLY A 492 21.30 -8.94 -2.93
CA GLY A 492 22.08 -9.93 -2.19
C GLY A 492 23.46 -10.26 -2.78
N LEU A 493 23.83 -9.64 -3.91
CA LEU A 493 25.18 -9.69 -4.46
C LEU A 493 26.04 -8.59 -3.84
N ASP A 494 27.24 -8.97 -3.41
CA ASP A 494 28.34 -8.07 -3.05
C ASP A 494 29.64 -8.79 -3.40
N SER A 495 30.16 -8.51 -4.59
CA SER A 495 31.35 -9.20 -5.09
C SER A 495 32.21 -8.31 -5.96
N GLN A 496 33.51 -8.56 -5.90
CA GLN A 496 34.51 -7.89 -6.71
C GLN A 496 35.36 -8.93 -7.44
N SER A 497 35.62 -8.71 -8.72
CA SER A 497 36.32 -9.67 -9.56
C SER A 497 37.18 -8.98 -10.61
N MET A 498 38.42 -9.43 -10.75
CA MET A 498 39.32 -8.94 -11.81
C MET A 498 39.09 -9.69 -13.12
N ALA A 499 38.98 -8.94 -14.22
CA ALA A 499 39.06 -9.46 -15.58
C ALA A 499 40.53 -9.73 -15.94
N ASP A 500 40.79 -10.83 -16.65
CA ASP A 500 42.08 -11.13 -17.27
C ASP A 500 41.91 -10.90 -18.77
N GLY A 501 42.38 -9.76 -19.28
CA GLY A 501 42.08 -9.29 -20.63
C GLY A 501 40.80 -8.44 -20.73
N TYR A 502 40.02 -8.64 -21.80
CA TYR A 502 38.98 -7.70 -22.26
C TYR A 502 37.55 -8.04 -21.81
N SER A 503 37.36 -9.19 -21.15
CA SER A 503 36.04 -9.63 -20.72
C SER A 503 36.13 -10.52 -19.49
N ILE A 504 35.05 -10.52 -18.71
CA ILE A 504 34.90 -11.38 -17.55
C ILE A 504 33.47 -11.92 -17.52
N VAL A 505 33.33 -13.20 -17.17
CA VAL A 505 32.04 -13.84 -16.92
C VAL A 505 32.02 -14.28 -15.47
N ARG A 506 30.98 -13.90 -14.72
CA ARG A 506 30.82 -14.26 -13.31
C ARG A 506 29.48 -14.95 -13.07
N PRO A 507 29.49 -16.18 -12.53
CA PRO A 507 28.26 -16.80 -12.06
C PRO A 507 27.75 -16.03 -10.84
N VAL A 508 26.43 -15.81 -10.78
CA VAL A 508 25.77 -15.04 -9.72
C VAL A 508 24.42 -15.67 -9.38
N THR A 509 24.03 -15.58 -8.11
CA THR A 509 22.71 -16.03 -7.64
C THR A 509 22.11 -14.92 -6.77
N PRO A 510 21.32 -14.00 -7.35
CA PRO A 510 20.63 -12.98 -6.56
C PRO A 510 19.68 -13.61 -5.55
N THR A 511 19.44 -12.96 -4.41
CA THR A 511 18.57 -13.48 -3.36
C THR A 511 17.23 -12.75 -3.26
N SER A 512 17.05 -11.66 -4.01
CA SER A 512 15.81 -10.87 -4.00
C SER A 512 15.61 -10.19 -5.35
N THR A 513 14.37 -9.80 -5.65
CA THR A 513 14.05 -8.95 -6.80
C THR A 513 14.62 -7.53 -6.60
N GLY A 514 14.79 -6.78 -7.68
CA GLY A 514 15.30 -5.40 -7.64
C GLY A 514 16.31 -5.14 -8.75
N ILE A 515 17.31 -4.31 -8.47
CA ILE A 515 18.36 -3.94 -9.42
C ILE A 515 19.72 -4.38 -8.86
N VAL A 516 20.51 -5.05 -9.71
CA VAL A 516 21.95 -5.25 -9.50
C VAL A 516 22.69 -4.16 -10.28
N THR A 517 23.56 -3.45 -9.59
CA THR A 517 24.49 -2.50 -10.21
C THR A 517 25.80 -3.21 -10.52
N ALA A 518 26.16 -3.25 -11.79
CA ALA A 518 27.42 -3.77 -12.28
C ALA A 518 28.34 -2.62 -12.68
N THR A 519 29.42 -2.44 -11.91
CA THR A 519 30.36 -1.34 -12.07
C THR A 519 31.70 -1.85 -12.56
N LEU A 520 32.19 -1.29 -13.66
CA LEU A 520 33.53 -1.54 -14.19
C LEU A 520 34.48 -0.46 -13.68
N LEU A 521 35.55 -0.89 -13.01
CA LEU A 521 36.58 -0.02 -12.45
C LEU A 521 37.94 -0.32 -13.07
N LYS A 522 38.66 0.72 -13.50
CA LYS A 522 40.04 0.59 -13.98
C LYS A 522 40.83 1.82 -13.57
N SER A 523 41.94 1.60 -12.87
CA SER A 523 42.81 2.67 -12.39
C SER A 523 43.19 3.65 -13.51
N GLY A 524 42.88 4.94 -13.33
CA GLY A 524 43.08 6.01 -14.31
C GLY A 524 41.96 6.20 -15.35
N TYR A 525 40.86 5.44 -15.26
CA TYR A 525 39.72 5.50 -16.19
C TYR A 525 38.43 5.90 -15.49
N GLU A 526 37.46 6.36 -16.27
CA GLU A 526 36.10 6.68 -15.81
C GLU A 526 35.37 5.42 -15.32
N VAL A 527 34.54 5.59 -14.30
CA VAL A 527 33.68 4.52 -13.76
C VAL A 527 32.47 4.35 -14.66
N VAL A 528 32.21 3.11 -15.10
CA VAL A 528 31.03 2.78 -15.91
C VAL A 528 30.15 1.82 -15.14
N SER A 529 28.92 2.25 -14.84
CA SER A 529 27.91 1.43 -14.17
C SER A 529 26.80 1.06 -15.14
N SER A 530 26.31 -0.17 -15.04
CA SER A 530 25.14 -0.67 -15.75
C SER A 530 24.18 -1.32 -14.77
N HIS A 531 22.88 -1.17 -15.01
CA HIS A 531 21.83 -1.80 -14.21
C HIS A 531 21.38 -3.10 -14.85
N ILE A 532 21.17 -4.10 -14.02
CA ILE A 532 20.65 -5.42 -14.39
C ILE A 532 19.41 -5.67 -13.55
N ASP A 533 18.28 -5.85 -14.20
CA ASP A 533 17.03 -6.15 -13.50
C ASP A 533 17.04 -7.57 -12.95
N VAL A 534 16.62 -7.71 -11.70
CA VAL A 534 16.34 -8.99 -11.05
C VAL A 534 14.83 -9.12 -10.92
N VAL A 535 14.23 -9.86 -11.83
CA VAL A 535 12.78 -10.00 -11.97
C VAL A 535 12.34 -11.39 -11.56
N PRO A 536 11.13 -11.55 -11.00
CA PRO A 536 10.55 -12.87 -10.85
C PRO A 536 10.31 -13.46 -12.25
N ALA A 537 10.91 -14.61 -12.52
CA ALA A 537 10.60 -15.37 -13.73
C ALA A 537 9.35 -16.23 -13.48
N TYR A 538 8.47 -16.32 -14.48
CA TYR A 538 7.30 -17.19 -14.46
C TYR A 538 7.32 -18.14 -15.67
N GLY A 539 6.70 -19.31 -15.52
CA GLY A 539 6.57 -20.28 -16.60
C GLY A 539 5.41 -21.25 -16.41
N THR A 540 5.03 -21.89 -17.51
CA THR A 540 3.93 -22.86 -17.54
C THR A 540 4.37 -24.23 -17.02
N LEU A 541 3.51 -24.91 -16.26
CA LEU A 541 3.71 -26.29 -15.84
C LEU A 541 2.77 -27.25 -16.58
N ALA A 542 3.32 -28.28 -17.22
CA ALA A 542 2.55 -29.35 -17.85
C ALA A 542 3.26 -30.70 -17.74
N GLY A 543 2.49 -31.78 -17.72
CA GLY A 543 3.03 -33.13 -17.63
C GLY A 543 2.02 -34.22 -17.96
N THR A 544 2.45 -35.46 -17.77
CA THR A 544 1.62 -36.66 -17.97
C THR A 544 1.79 -37.62 -16.81
N VAL A 545 0.68 -38.16 -16.31
CA VAL A 545 0.67 -39.26 -15.35
C VAL A 545 0.48 -40.58 -16.09
N THR A 546 1.39 -41.51 -15.86
CA THR A 546 1.39 -42.84 -16.49
C THR A 546 1.53 -43.94 -15.46
N ASP A 547 0.92 -45.08 -15.72
CA ASP A 547 1.07 -46.27 -14.88
C ASP A 547 2.48 -46.85 -15.04
N ALA A 548 3.19 -47.00 -13.93
CA ALA A 548 4.55 -47.54 -13.88
C ALA A 548 4.59 -49.06 -14.07
N ASP A 549 3.51 -49.77 -13.73
CA ASP A 549 3.42 -51.23 -13.81
C ASP A 549 2.89 -51.71 -15.18
N ASP A 550 2.34 -50.80 -15.99
CA ASP A 550 1.74 -51.09 -17.31
C ASP A 550 2.29 -50.18 -18.44
N GLU A 551 3.60 -50.33 -18.69
CA GLU A 551 4.34 -49.76 -19.84
C GLU A 551 4.05 -48.28 -20.18
N GLY A 552 3.81 -47.42 -19.19
CA GLY A 552 3.61 -45.99 -19.42
C GLY A 552 2.23 -45.64 -19.99
N THR A 553 1.23 -46.50 -19.78
CA THR A 553 -0.16 -46.22 -20.15
C THR A 553 -0.67 -44.97 -19.42
N PRO A 554 -1.25 -43.97 -20.11
CA PRO A 554 -1.73 -42.75 -19.45
C PRO A 554 -2.92 -42.99 -18.52
N VAL A 555 -2.92 -42.33 -17.37
CA VAL A 555 -3.96 -42.49 -16.35
C VAL A 555 -4.80 -41.22 -16.26
N ALA A 556 -6.08 -41.33 -16.59
CA ALA A 556 -7.05 -40.24 -16.59
C ALA A 556 -7.71 -40.04 -15.22
N GLY A 557 -8.08 -38.80 -14.89
CA GLY A 557 -8.79 -38.48 -13.66
C GLY A 557 -7.93 -38.53 -12.39
N VAL A 558 -6.60 -38.53 -12.54
CA VAL A 558 -5.67 -38.47 -11.40
C VAL A 558 -5.55 -37.02 -10.96
N ARG A 559 -5.67 -36.77 -9.65
CA ARG A 559 -5.43 -35.45 -9.09
C ARG A 559 -3.92 -35.22 -9.02
N VAL A 560 -3.44 -34.12 -9.57
CA VAL A 560 -2.04 -33.69 -9.57
C VAL A 560 -1.97 -32.34 -8.87
N TYR A 561 -1.31 -32.29 -7.73
CA TYR A 561 -1.21 -31.07 -6.93
C TYR A 561 0.22 -30.87 -6.44
N GLY A 562 0.62 -29.61 -6.31
CA GLY A 562 2.01 -29.28 -5.99
C GLY A 562 2.16 -28.20 -4.95
N PHE A 563 3.31 -28.21 -4.28
CA PHE A 563 3.72 -27.24 -3.28
C PHE A 563 5.11 -26.70 -3.63
N ALA A 564 5.50 -25.55 -3.09
CA ALA A 564 6.90 -25.15 -3.19
C ALA A 564 7.75 -26.16 -2.42
N THR A 565 8.96 -26.43 -2.91
CA THR A 565 9.83 -27.43 -2.29
C THR A 565 10.07 -27.14 -0.82
N GLY A 566 9.78 -28.12 0.04
CA GLY A 566 9.97 -28.02 1.48
C GLY A 566 8.78 -27.46 2.28
N ASP A 567 7.69 -27.06 1.61
CA ASP A 567 6.43 -26.72 2.28
C ASP A 567 5.76 -27.96 2.89
N ASP A 568 4.94 -27.74 3.92
CA ASP A 568 4.14 -28.79 4.54
C ASP A 568 2.99 -29.20 3.59
N PRO A 569 2.97 -30.45 3.08
CA PRO A 569 1.96 -30.90 2.12
C PRO A 569 0.56 -31.07 2.73
N SER A 570 0.37 -30.76 4.02
CA SER A 570 -0.94 -30.65 4.66
C SER A 570 -1.62 -29.28 4.48
N GLY A 571 -0.91 -28.30 3.91
CA GLY A 571 -1.46 -26.99 3.55
C GLY A 571 -2.25 -26.97 2.24
N THR A 572 -2.60 -25.76 1.77
CA THR A 572 -3.23 -25.56 0.46
C THR A 572 -2.18 -25.68 -0.65
N PRO A 573 -2.38 -26.53 -1.67
CA PRO A 573 -1.44 -26.66 -2.78
C PRO A 573 -1.42 -25.40 -3.65
N LEU A 574 -0.28 -25.10 -4.26
CA LEU A 574 -0.11 -23.98 -5.19
C LEU A 574 -0.89 -24.17 -6.50
N PHE A 575 -1.09 -25.42 -6.90
CA PHE A 575 -1.98 -25.79 -7.98
C PHE A 575 -2.59 -27.16 -7.69
N ASP A 576 -3.81 -27.37 -8.20
CA ASP A 576 -4.55 -28.62 -8.05
C ASP A 576 -5.30 -28.92 -9.35
N LEU A 577 -4.78 -29.87 -10.10
CA LEU A 577 -5.21 -30.20 -11.45
C LEU A 577 -5.69 -31.64 -11.52
N THR A 578 -6.47 -31.96 -12.54
CA THR A 578 -6.89 -33.34 -12.81
C THR A 578 -6.47 -33.73 -14.23
N THR A 579 -5.91 -34.93 -14.38
CA THR A 579 -5.46 -35.40 -15.70
C THR A 579 -6.61 -35.65 -16.67
N ASP A 580 -6.40 -35.30 -17.94
CA ASP A 580 -7.33 -35.56 -19.03
C ASP A 580 -7.38 -37.05 -19.43
N ALA A 581 -8.18 -37.39 -20.45
CA ALA A 581 -8.32 -38.76 -20.95
C ALA A 581 -7.01 -39.36 -21.52
N ALA A 582 -6.01 -38.51 -21.83
CA ALA A 582 -4.68 -38.90 -22.27
C ALA A 582 -3.65 -38.79 -21.14
N GLY A 583 -4.09 -38.70 -19.88
CA GLY A 583 -3.25 -38.61 -18.69
C GLY A 583 -2.49 -37.29 -18.55
N ARG A 584 -2.83 -36.26 -19.33
CA ARG A 584 -2.12 -34.97 -19.36
C ARG A 584 -2.71 -34.01 -18.35
N TYR A 585 -1.86 -33.19 -17.76
CA TYR A 585 -2.26 -31.99 -17.03
C TYR A 585 -1.44 -30.82 -17.55
N ALA A 586 -2.06 -29.64 -17.55
CA ALA A 586 -1.41 -28.38 -17.83
C ALA A 586 -2.05 -27.33 -16.92
N LEU A 587 -1.21 -26.49 -16.33
CA LEU A 587 -1.67 -25.33 -15.60
C LEU A 587 -1.89 -24.20 -16.61
N ASP A 588 -3.07 -23.58 -16.54
CA ASP A 588 -3.44 -22.48 -17.44
C ASP A 588 -2.82 -21.14 -17.01
N GLU A 589 -2.32 -21.05 -15.77
CA GLU A 589 -1.64 -19.90 -15.20
C GLU A 589 -0.13 -20.14 -15.11
N ASP A 590 0.66 -19.06 -15.22
CA ASP A 590 2.11 -19.15 -15.06
C ASP A 590 2.48 -19.23 -13.56
N LEU A 591 3.39 -20.15 -13.21
CA LEU A 591 3.96 -20.24 -11.88
C LEU A 591 5.32 -19.55 -11.83
N PRO A 592 5.72 -18.98 -10.67
CA PRO A 592 7.10 -18.58 -10.47
C PRO A 592 8.06 -19.72 -10.83
N VAL A 593 9.19 -19.44 -11.48
CA VAL A 593 10.19 -20.46 -11.75
C VAL A 593 10.85 -20.85 -10.43
N GLY A 594 10.82 -22.14 -10.10
CA GLY A 594 11.38 -22.69 -8.88
C GLY A 594 11.27 -24.21 -8.83
N ASP A 595 11.70 -24.78 -7.71
CA ASP A 595 11.55 -26.22 -7.45
C ASP A 595 10.21 -26.49 -6.76
N TYR A 596 9.47 -27.48 -7.25
CA TYR A 596 8.15 -27.86 -6.72
C TYR A 596 8.07 -29.34 -6.36
N ASP A 597 7.47 -29.64 -5.22
CA ASP A 597 7.12 -31.01 -4.83
C ASP A 597 5.75 -31.37 -5.41
N LEU A 598 5.72 -32.37 -6.29
CA LEU A 598 4.52 -32.83 -7.00
C LEU A 598 3.95 -34.10 -6.36
N TYR A 599 2.65 -34.10 -6.09
CA TYR A 599 1.90 -35.22 -5.53
C TYR A 599 0.79 -35.67 -6.48
N THR A 600 0.47 -36.95 -6.42
CA THR A 600 -0.64 -37.55 -7.18
C THR A 600 -1.50 -38.40 -6.26
N SER A 601 -2.83 -38.37 -6.44
CA SER A 601 -3.78 -39.17 -5.63
C SER A 601 -4.97 -39.68 -6.43
#